data_AF-A0A517V6P1-F1
#
_entry.id   AF-A0A517V6P1-F1
#
_cell.length_a   1.000
_cell.length_b   1.000
_cell.length_c   1.000
_cell.angle_alpha   90.00
_cell.angle_beta   90.00
_cell.angle_gamma   90.00
#
_symmetry.space_group_name_H-M   'P 1'
#
loop_
_entity.id
_entity.type
_entity.pdbx_description
1 polymer ?
#
loop_
_entity_poly.entity_id
_entity_poly.type
_entity_poly.pdbx_seq_one_letter_code
_entity_poly.pdbx_strand_id
1 'polypeptide(L)'
;MRSDHFCLFLFLVTLTACGKQEPQAENPTAVALPADSHFQEFHAEIQNFCSHCHLCPAPGVLTKEAWRMQIPREYAHFEQNPSPSLRVPPQSEVIQYFVSQAPETHSLPKQYAHPASGPVRFRKQMIRRTDSKSLPATAHLNWVSDHSPEELLLTDMGSGEVGRIRFDPGQPEYELLAELKHPAHIERVDLNQDQQDDYLIADLGSFGPEDHDRGTVSLLTFNSKTHTWQTQTLQDHLGRVADVKAADFDGDGDLDLIVAEFGWHKTGRLLYLENVSPAKTELKFEQRVLDKRHGASHMLITDWNQDGRLDFVTLFSQEHEIIVAFLNEGNNQFRKETIYQAPDPAYGSSSIALVDLDRDDDLDLLFTNGDTMDSFELRSSHSLQWLENKGEFPFTHHPIAPLTGAYCATHGDFDGDGDIDLAACTMTWDYNQPRNTIVWYEQLSPGQFRAYPLDYSMGQHPVITAGDFDGDGDPDLAVGNFEGRETDQRNKKEWFSIWWNEGLQKPE
;
A
#
# COMPACT_ATOMS: atom_id res chain seq x y z
N MET A 1 24.70 10.06 31.52
CA MET A 1 23.63 9.84 32.53
C MET A 1 22.69 11.03 32.52
N ARG A 2 21.63 10.92 31.73
CA ARG A 2 20.28 11.48 31.96
C ARG A 2 19.45 11.08 30.75
N SER A 3 18.70 10.00 30.95
CA SER A 3 17.61 9.53 30.10
C SER A 3 16.35 10.18 30.63
N ASP A 4 15.62 10.91 29.80
CA ASP A 4 14.21 11.25 30.05
C ASP A 4 13.48 11.11 28.71
N HIS A 5 12.71 10.02 28.58
CA HIS A 5 11.69 9.84 27.55
C HIS A 5 10.38 9.55 28.28
N PHE A 6 9.46 10.51 28.20
CA PHE A 6 8.06 10.36 28.55
C PHE A 6 7.28 11.18 27.50
N CYS A 7 6.72 10.51 26.50
CA CYS A 7 5.70 11.09 25.63
C CYS A 7 4.37 10.45 26.00
N LEU A 8 3.60 11.18 26.80
CA LEU A 8 2.21 10.91 27.12
C LEU A 8 1.38 11.66 26.07
N PHE A 9 0.70 10.96 25.16
CA PHE A 9 -0.28 11.58 24.24
C PHE A 9 -1.66 11.51 24.89
N LEU A 10 -2.29 12.67 25.05
CA LEU A 10 -3.65 12.83 25.58
C LEU A 10 -4.39 13.75 24.60
N PHE A 11 -5.38 13.24 23.89
CA PHE A 11 -6.27 14.05 23.05
C PHE A 11 -7.72 13.90 23.52
N LEU A 12 -8.36 15.05 23.78
CA LEU A 12 -9.80 15.19 23.93
C LEU A 12 -10.46 15.20 22.55
N VAL A 13 -11.54 14.43 22.37
CA VAL A 13 -12.44 14.52 21.21
C VAL A 13 -13.88 14.26 21.66
N THR A 14 -14.81 15.04 21.13
CA THR A 14 -16.25 14.85 21.27
C THR A 14 -16.85 14.17 20.05
N LEU A 15 -17.57 13.07 20.31
CA LEU A 15 -18.73 12.46 19.63
C LEU A 15 -18.81 12.51 18.09
N THR A 16 -18.70 11.34 17.45
CA THR A 16 -19.75 10.77 16.58
C THR A 16 -19.57 9.25 16.46
N ALA A 17 -20.68 8.52 16.43
CA ALA A 17 -20.77 7.07 16.62
C ALA A 17 -20.60 6.27 15.30
N CYS A 18 -19.87 5.15 15.36
CA CYS A 18 -19.79 4.15 14.28
C CYS A 18 -21.15 3.50 13.99
N GLY A 19 -21.52 3.44 12.70
CA GLY A 19 -22.66 2.67 12.22
C GLY A 19 -22.28 1.20 12.07
N LYS A 20 -23.19 0.30 12.47
CA LYS A 20 -23.03 -1.17 12.36
C LYS A 20 -22.78 -1.60 10.90
N GLN A 21 -21.73 -2.37 10.65
CA GLN A 21 -21.67 -3.28 9.51
C GLN A 21 -22.44 -4.57 9.82
N GLU A 22 -23.09 -5.15 8.82
CA GLU A 22 -23.77 -6.44 8.93
C GLU A 22 -22.73 -7.58 9.06
N PRO A 23 -22.94 -8.56 9.95
CA PRO A 23 -22.04 -9.69 10.08
C PRO A 23 -22.22 -10.64 8.90
N GLN A 24 -21.11 -11.04 8.23
CA GLN A 24 -21.10 -12.16 7.29
C GLN A 24 -20.01 -13.19 7.60
N ALA A 25 -20.40 -14.45 7.35
CA ALA A 25 -19.71 -15.74 7.33
C ALA A 25 -18.75 -16.10 8.49
N GLU A 26 -19.07 -17.19 9.20
CA GLU A 26 -18.23 -17.80 10.23
C GLU A 26 -16.84 -18.16 9.68
N ASN A 27 -15.81 -17.76 10.42
CA ASN A 27 -14.40 -17.96 10.10
C ASN A 27 -14.06 -19.48 10.08
N PRO A 28 -13.65 -20.08 8.95
CA PRO A 28 -13.44 -21.54 8.83
C PRO A 28 -12.21 -22.07 9.58
N THR A 29 -11.45 -21.21 10.25
CA THR A 29 -10.25 -21.55 11.05
C THR A 29 -10.46 -21.43 12.56
N ALA A 30 -11.70 -21.49 13.04
CA ALA A 30 -12.00 -21.50 14.47
C ALA A 30 -11.29 -22.68 15.17
N VAL A 31 -10.17 -22.39 15.83
CA VAL A 31 -9.48 -23.32 16.72
C VAL A 31 -10.46 -23.69 17.83
N ALA A 32 -10.74 -24.98 18.01
CA ALA A 32 -11.64 -25.45 19.04
C ALA A 32 -11.20 -24.89 20.41
N LEU A 33 -12.08 -24.10 21.04
CA LEU A 33 -11.83 -23.53 22.35
C LEU A 33 -11.43 -24.64 23.35
N PRO A 34 -10.46 -24.38 24.25
CA PRO A 34 -10.21 -25.28 25.37
C PRO A 34 -11.52 -25.55 26.11
N ALA A 35 -11.69 -26.78 26.63
CA ALA A 35 -12.87 -27.23 27.37
C ALA A 35 -13.01 -26.57 28.76
N ASP A 36 -12.59 -25.31 28.91
CA ASP A 36 -12.74 -24.51 30.11
C ASP A 36 -14.03 -23.70 29.98
N SER A 37 -15.04 -24.06 30.77
CA SER A 37 -16.37 -23.42 30.75
C SER A 37 -16.33 -21.92 31.03
N HIS A 38 -15.26 -21.44 31.66
CA HIS A 38 -15.01 -20.03 31.94
C HIS A 38 -14.88 -19.18 30.66
N PHE A 39 -14.23 -19.70 29.62
CA PHE A 39 -14.11 -18.96 28.36
C PHE A 39 -15.41 -18.96 27.55
N GLN A 40 -16.26 -19.96 27.71
CA GLN A 40 -17.55 -20.00 27.00
C GLN A 40 -18.50 -18.88 27.45
N GLU A 41 -18.45 -18.46 28.72
CA GLU A 41 -19.30 -17.38 29.26
C GLU A 41 -18.93 -16.01 28.69
N PHE A 42 -17.63 -15.72 28.57
CA PHE A 42 -17.15 -14.42 28.07
C PHE A 42 -16.89 -14.38 26.56
N HIS A 43 -16.77 -15.53 25.88
CA HIS A 43 -16.45 -15.57 24.45
C HIS A 43 -17.40 -14.70 23.62
N ALA A 44 -18.72 -14.85 23.79
CA ALA A 44 -19.69 -14.05 23.05
C ALA A 44 -19.62 -12.55 23.39
N GLU A 45 -19.34 -12.20 24.65
CA GLU A 45 -19.18 -10.81 25.09
C GLU A 45 -17.91 -10.18 24.49
N ILE A 46 -16.80 -10.93 24.48
CA ILE A 46 -15.53 -10.52 23.88
C ILE A 46 -15.68 -10.36 22.38
N GLN A 47 -16.27 -11.33 21.68
CA GLN A 47 -16.50 -11.25 20.24
C GLN A 47 -17.34 -10.01 19.91
N ASN A 48 -18.46 -9.79 20.61
CA ASN A 48 -19.31 -8.63 20.37
C ASN A 48 -18.63 -7.29 20.70
N PHE A 49 -17.79 -7.23 21.73
CA PHE A 49 -17.03 -6.02 22.08
C PHE A 49 -15.92 -5.73 21.07
N CYS A 50 -15.09 -6.72 20.77
CA CYS A 50 -13.94 -6.59 19.87
C CYS A 50 -14.34 -6.52 18.39
N SER A 51 -15.54 -6.98 18.01
CA SER A 51 -16.06 -6.87 16.65
C SER A 51 -16.93 -5.62 16.42
N HIS A 52 -16.92 -4.65 17.33
CA HIS A 52 -17.83 -3.50 17.24
C HIS A 52 -17.48 -2.56 16.07
N CYS A 53 -16.18 -2.41 15.78
CA CYS A 53 -15.67 -1.49 14.77
C CYS A 53 -15.23 -2.21 13.49
N HIS A 54 -14.59 -3.37 13.64
CA HIS A 54 -14.02 -4.19 12.56
C HIS A 54 -14.18 -5.69 12.91
N LEU A 55 -13.58 -6.60 12.15
CA LEU A 55 -13.57 -8.02 12.49
C LEU A 55 -12.86 -8.26 13.82
N CYS A 56 -13.38 -9.14 14.68
CA CYS A 56 -12.65 -9.52 15.89
C CYS A 56 -11.36 -10.26 15.50
N PRO A 57 -10.19 -9.83 15.99
CA PRO A 57 -8.93 -10.50 15.66
C PRO A 57 -8.90 -11.93 16.19
N ALA A 58 -8.24 -12.81 15.44
CA ALA A 58 -7.96 -14.16 15.88
C ALA A 58 -6.83 -14.15 16.92
N PRO A 59 -6.93 -14.92 18.02
CA PRO A 59 -5.89 -14.91 19.05
C PRO A 59 -4.49 -15.28 18.56
N GLY A 60 -4.39 -16.05 17.48
CA GLY A 60 -3.11 -16.46 16.91
C GLY A 60 -2.36 -15.38 16.12
N VAL A 61 -2.96 -14.20 15.89
CA VAL A 61 -2.36 -13.15 15.02
C VAL A 61 -1.24 -12.35 15.69
N LEU A 62 -1.27 -12.24 17.03
CA LEU A 62 -0.23 -11.61 17.83
C LEU A 62 0.36 -12.60 18.83
N THR A 63 1.58 -12.33 19.29
CA THR A 63 2.18 -13.08 20.40
C THR A 63 1.48 -12.81 21.72
N LYS A 64 1.69 -13.70 22.71
CA LYS A 64 1.23 -13.47 24.09
C LYS A 64 1.76 -12.17 24.68
N GLU A 65 2.96 -11.73 24.32
CA GLU A 65 3.51 -10.46 24.80
C GLU A 65 2.77 -9.29 24.15
N ALA A 66 2.61 -9.31 22.84
CA ALA A 66 1.89 -8.28 22.11
C ALA A 66 0.43 -8.15 22.58
N TRP A 67 -0.29 -9.24 22.82
CA TRP A 67 -1.66 -9.15 23.36
C TRP A 67 -1.75 -8.47 24.73
N ARG A 68 -0.76 -8.67 25.61
CA ARG A 68 -0.71 -7.98 26.90
C ARG A 68 -0.51 -6.48 26.76
N MET A 69 0.05 -6.03 25.63
CA MET A 69 0.29 -4.63 25.33
C MET A 69 -0.85 -4.00 24.51
N GLN A 70 -1.43 -4.74 23.56
CA GLN A 70 -2.46 -4.25 22.65
C GLN A 70 -3.80 -4.03 23.35
N ILE A 71 -4.29 -5.03 24.10
CA ILE A 71 -5.61 -4.92 24.75
C ILE A 71 -5.71 -3.69 25.67
N PRO A 72 -4.70 -3.34 26.49
CA PRO A 72 -4.74 -2.09 27.24
C PRO A 72 -4.82 -0.81 26.41
N ARG A 73 -4.18 -0.77 25.23
CA ARG A 73 -4.25 0.38 24.32
C ARG A 73 -5.65 0.52 23.75
N GLU A 74 -6.26 -0.58 23.31
CA GLU A 74 -7.62 -0.57 22.76
C GLU A 74 -8.67 -0.14 23.79
N TYR A 75 -8.54 -0.61 25.04
CA TYR A 75 -9.42 -0.17 26.12
C TYR A 75 -9.26 1.33 26.41
N ALA A 76 -8.03 1.84 26.44
CA ALA A 76 -7.78 3.27 26.62
C ALA A 76 -8.30 4.12 25.44
N HIS A 77 -8.33 3.56 24.23
CA HIS A 77 -8.95 4.18 23.07
C HIS A 77 -10.48 4.21 23.20
N PHE A 78 -11.10 3.08 23.55
CA PHE A 78 -12.54 2.97 23.76
C PHE A 78 -13.04 3.92 24.86
N GLU A 79 -12.28 4.11 25.95
CA GLU A 79 -12.62 5.05 27.02
C GLU A 79 -12.74 6.51 26.55
N GLN A 80 -12.04 6.88 25.46
CA GLN A 80 -12.14 8.22 24.88
C GLN A 80 -13.42 8.40 24.05
N ASN A 81 -13.93 7.31 23.46
CA ASN A 81 -15.13 7.32 22.61
C ASN A 81 -16.06 6.13 22.93
N PRO A 82 -16.69 6.11 24.11
CA PRO A 82 -17.47 4.95 24.55
C PRO A 82 -18.76 4.82 23.76
N SER A 83 -19.10 3.57 23.39
CA SER A 83 -20.37 3.22 22.76
C SER A 83 -21.41 2.85 23.83
N PRO A 84 -22.49 3.63 24.03
CA PRO A 84 -23.46 3.40 25.10
C PRO A 84 -24.29 2.13 24.93
N SER A 85 -24.30 1.55 23.72
CA SER A 85 -24.99 0.30 23.40
C SER A 85 -24.10 -0.93 23.59
N LEU A 86 -22.81 -0.75 23.89
CA LEU A 86 -21.84 -1.83 23.99
C LEU A 86 -21.56 -2.18 25.46
N ARG A 87 -21.72 -3.46 25.80
CA ARG A 87 -21.27 -3.97 27.09
C ARG A 87 -19.77 -4.24 27.03
N VAL A 88 -19.02 -3.67 27.96
CA VAL A 88 -17.56 -3.79 28.03
C VAL A 88 -17.19 -4.93 28.98
N PRO A 89 -16.58 -6.03 28.49
CA PRO A 89 -16.10 -7.11 29.35
C PRO A 89 -14.92 -6.65 30.21
N PRO A 90 -14.64 -7.30 31.36
CA PRO A 90 -13.48 -6.97 32.18
C PRO A 90 -12.18 -7.14 31.38
N GLN A 91 -11.33 -6.12 31.35
CA GLN A 91 -10.09 -6.11 30.57
C GLN A 91 -9.18 -7.32 30.86
N SER A 92 -9.11 -7.75 32.12
CA SER A 92 -8.32 -8.93 32.51
C SER A 92 -8.80 -10.22 31.85
N GLU A 93 -10.11 -10.37 31.67
CA GLU A 93 -10.71 -11.53 31.01
C GLU A 93 -10.40 -11.55 29.51
N VAL A 94 -10.43 -10.38 28.88
CA VAL A 94 -10.05 -10.23 27.46
C VAL A 94 -8.58 -10.57 27.26
N ILE A 95 -7.68 -10.03 28.11
CA ILE A 95 -6.25 -10.38 28.06
C ILE A 95 -6.07 -11.89 28.22
N GLN A 96 -6.72 -12.51 29.20
CA GLN A 96 -6.59 -13.95 29.43
C GLN A 96 -7.13 -14.78 28.26
N TYR A 97 -8.25 -14.37 27.66
CA TYR A 97 -8.82 -15.02 26.47
C TYR A 97 -7.81 -15.04 25.32
N PHE A 98 -7.23 -13.90 24.95
CA PHE A 98 -6.27 -13.83 23.85
C PHE A 98 -4.95 -14.52 24.18
N VAL A 99 -4.36 -14.25 25.35
CA VAL A 99 -3.05 -14.79 25.76
C VAL A 99 -3.06 -16.31 25.95
N SER A 100 -4.19 -16.91 26.35
CA SER A 100 -4.27 -18.37 26.54
C SER A 100 -4.20 -19.14 25.22
N GLN A 101 -4.52 -18.49 24.09
CA GLN A 101 -4.61 -19.09 22.75
C GLN A 101 -3.49 -18.61 21.82
N ALA A 102 -2.85 -17.49 22.15
CA ALA A 102 -1.78 -16.90 21.36
C ALA A 102 -0.46 -17.71 21.44
N PRO A 103 0.36 -17.69 20.38
CA PRO A 103 1.70 -18.27 20.39
C PRO A 103 2.67 -17.43 21.25
N GLU A 104 3.76 -18.06 21.72
CA GLU A 104 4.87 -17.31 22.33
C GLU A 104 5.66 -16.54 21.25
N THR A 105 5.86 -17.14 20.08
CA THR A 105 6.55 -16.53 18.93
C THR A 105 5.93 -17.03 17.62
N HIS A 106 6.02 -16.23 16.56
CA HIS A 106 5.64 -16.68 15.22
C HIS A 106 6.74 -17.55 14.59
N SER A 107 6.32 -18.57 13.83
CA SER A 107 7.22 -19.36 12.99
C SER A 107 7.25 -18.77 11.59
N LEU A 108 8.31 -18.03 11.27
CA LEU A 108 8.45 -17.37 9.98
C LEU A 108 8.94 -18.34 8.89
N PRO A 109 8.56 -18.11 7.61
CA PRO A 109 9.10 -18.84 6.47
C PRO A 109 10.63 -18.87 6.44
N LYS A 110 11.18 -19.93 5.84
CA LYS A 110 12.62 -20.08 5.66
C LYS A 110 13.16 -19.01 4.71
N GLN A 111 14.25 -18.37 5.11
CA GLN A 111 14.98 -17.42 4.27
C GLN A 111 16.18 -18.08 3.58
N TYR A 112 16.62 -17.51 2.46
CA TYR A 112 17.77 -17.99 1.68
C TYR A 112 18.92 -16.99 1.85
N ALA A 113 19.98 -17.40 2.54
CA ALA A 113 21.04 -16.47 2.97
C ALA A 113 21.89 -15.87 1.83
N HIS A 114 21.72 -16.34 0.59
CA HIS A 114 22.43 -15.85 -0.59
C HIS A 114 21.46 -15.75 -1.76
N PRO A 115 21.63 -14.74 -2.65
CA PRO A 115 20.89 -14.69 -3.89
C PRO A 115 20.98 -16.03 -4.61
N ALA A 116 19.84 -16.56 -5.05
CA ALA A 116 19.85 -17.80 -5.80
C ALA A 116 20.35 -17.51 -7.23
N SER A 117 21.21 -18.37 -7.76
CA SER A 117 21.53 -18.37 -9.19
C SER A 117 20.28 -18.80 -9.97
N GLY A 118 19.41 -17.85 -10.27
CA GLY A 118 18.29 -18.03 -11.19
C GLY A 118 18.77 -18.07 -12.64
N PRO A 119 17.90 -18.49 -13.58
CA PRO A 119 18.24 -18.50 -14.99
C PRO A 119 18.43 -17.09 -15.55
N VAL A 120 17.80 -16.07 -14.96
CA VAL A 120 17.99 -14.65 -15.29
C VAL A 120 19.06 -14.01 -14.41
N ARG A 121 19.84 -13.08 -14.96
CA ARG A 121 20.82 -12.30 -14.20
C ARG A 121 20.38 -10.85 -14.05
N PHE A 122 20.15 -10.42 -12.81
CA PHE A 122 19.96 -9.01 -12.49
C PHE A 122 21.25 -8.34 -12.00
N ARG A 123 21.65 -7.23 -12.64
CA ARG A 123 22.77 -6.39 -12.18
C ARG A 123 22.25 -5.17 -11.42
N LYS A 124 22.51 -5.12 -10.12
CA LYS A 124 22.18 -3.96 -9.27
C LYS A 124 23.05 -2.74 -9.59
N GLN A 125 22.42 -1.61 -9.89
CA GLN A 125 22.98 -0.26 -9.91
C GLN A 125 22.33 0.61 -8.83
N MET A 126 23.12 1.05 -7.86
CA MET A 126 22.66 1.96 -6.81
C MET A 126 22.63 3.40 -7.31
N ILE A 127 21.50 4.08 -7.09
CA ILE A 127 21.39 5.53 -7.32
C ILE A 127 21.53 6.24 -5.98
N ARG A 128 22.45 7.22 -5.93
CA ARG A 128 22.82 7.91 -4.69
C ARG A 128 22.56 9.40 -4.79
N ARG A 129 21.92 9.97 -3.76
CA ARG A 129 21.81 11.41 -3.54
C ARG A 129 22.87 11.83 -2.53
N THR A 130 23.98 12.39 -2.99
CA THR A 130 25.06 12.85 -2.09
C THR A 130 24.80 14.22 -1.49
N ASP A 131 23.87 14.96 -2.10
CA ASP A 131 23.44 16.32 -1.78
C ASP A 131 22.22 16.36 -0.83
N SER A 132 21.41 15.31 -0.78
CA SER A 132 20.26 15.24 0.14
C SER A 132 20.70 15.19 1.60
N LYS A 133 19.96 15.95 2.43
CA LYS A 133 20.11 15.98 3.90
C LYS A 133 19.14 15.06 4.62
N SER A 134 18.09 14.59 3.93
CA SER A 134 17.15 13.62 4.47
C SER A 134 17.65 12.20 4.21
N LEU A 135 17.17 11.27 5.03
CA LEU A 135 17.28 9.86 4.73
C LEU A 135 16.31 9.51 3.59
N PRO A 136 16.64 8.52 2.73
CA PRO A 136 15.74 8.00 1.72
C PRO A 136 14.37 7.65 2.31
N ALA A 137 13.31 8.12 1.69
CA ALA A 137 11.95 7.72 1.99
C ALA A 137 11.13 7.75 0.69
N THR A 138 11.59 6.97 -0.29
CA THR A 138 10.90 6.83 -1.58
C THR A 138 9.49 6.33 -1.31
N ALA A 139 8.48 7.11 -1.71
CA ALA A 139 7.08 6.78 -1.46
C ALA A 139 6.40 6.19 -2.70
N HIS A 140 6.83 6.59 -3.90
CA HIS A 140 6.30 6.05 -5.16
C HIS A 140 7.37 5.97 -6.24
N LEU A 141 7.26 4.93 -7.07
CA LEU A 141 7.98 4.76 -8.32
C LEU A 141 6.95 4.37 -9.39
N ASN A 142 6.88 5.11 -10.48
CA ASN A 142 5.90 4.90 -11.54
C ASN A 142 6.57 4.97 -12.92
N TRP A 143 6.67 3.83 -13.60
CA TRP A 143 7.19 3.75 -14.95
C TRP A 143 6.11 4.15 -15.96
N VAL A 144 6.43 5.12 -16.81
CA VAL A 144 5.51 5.67 -17.80
C VAL A 144 6.09 5.43 -19.19
N SER A 145 5.47 4.53 -19.96
CA SER A 145 5.91 4.12 -21.31
C SER A 145 4.87 4.35 -22.41
N ASP A 146 3.74 4.98 -22.08
CA ASP A 146 2.65 5.27 -23.03
C ASP A 146 3.01 6.32 -24.10
N HIS A 147 4.02 7.15 -23.82
CA HIS A 147 4.53 8.16 -24.75
C HIS A 147 6.04 8.34 -24.62
N SER A 148 6.65 8.92 -25.67
CA SER A 148 8.07 9.28 -25.68
C SER A 148 8.30 10.71 -25.14
N PRO A 149 9.33 10.95 -24.31
CA PRO A 149 10.25 9.95 -23.77
C PRO A 149 9.61 9.12 -22.66
N GLU A 150 9.95 7.84 -22.61
CA GLU A 150 9.63 6.99 -21.46
C GLU A 150 10.41 7.48 -20.23
N GLU A 151 9.79 7.45 -19.07
CA GLU A 151 10.38 7.99 -17.85
C GLU A 151 9.89 7.28 -16.60
N LEU A 152 10.76 7.21 -15.60
CA LEU A 152 10.43 6.72 -14.26
C LEU A 152 10.16 7.91 -13.35
N LEU A 153 8.91 8.11 -12.96
CA LEU A 153 8.50 9.13 -12.00
C LEU A 153 8.75 8.64 -10.58
N LEU A 154 9.08 9.57 -9.68
CA LEU A 154 9.32 9.24 -8.28
C LEU A 154 8.90 10.35 -7.32
N THR A 155 8.54 9.93 -6.11
CA THR A 155 8.33 10.81 -4.95
C THR A 155 9.17 10.33 -3.78
N ASP A 156 9.72 11.27 -3.02
CA ASP A 156 10.35 11.00 -1.72
C ASP A 156 9.68 11.84 -0.64
N MET A 157 8.93 11.18 0.25
CA MET A 157 8.20 11.86 1.31
C MET A 157 9.10 12.43 2.41
N GLY A 158 10.37 12.04 2.46
CA GLY A 158 11.34 12.48 3.46
C GLY A 158 12.05 13.77 3.04
N SER A 159 12.48 13.87 1.78
CA SER A 159 13.05 15.10 1.21
C SER A 159 11.99 16.07 0.70
N GLY A 160 10.78 15.59 0.37
CA GLY A 160 9.78 16.39 -0.32
C GLY A 160 9.92 16.36 -1.84
N GLU A 161 10.88 15.61 -2.38
CA GLU A 161 11.20 15.65 -3.81
C GLU A 161 10.12 14.95 -4.65
N VAL A 162 9.75 15.62 -5.75
CA VAL A 162 8.97 15.06 -6.85
C VAL A 162 9.84 15.18 -8.09
N GLY A 163 10.13 14.06 -8.73
CA GLY A 163 11.12 13.99 -9.79
C GLY A 163 10.82 12.95 -10.84
N ARG A 164 11.68 12.93 -11.86
CA ARG A 164 11.70 11.89 -12.89
C ARG A 164 13.12 11.43 -13.18
N ILE A 165 13.21 10.24 -13.74
CA ILE A 165 14.45 9.68 -14.28
C ILE A 165 14.21 9.35 -15.74
N ARG A 166 15.14 9.80 -16.58
CA ARG A 166 15.21 9.39 -17.98
C ARG A 166 16.39 8.46 -18.15
N PHE A 167 16.23 7.48 -19.02
CA PHE A 167 17.26 6.52 -19.33
C PHE A 167 17.82 6.83 -20.72
N ASP A 168 18.76 7.79 -20.80
CA ASP A 168 19.63 7.93 -21.97
C ASP A 168 20.55 6.69 -21.99
N PRO A 169 20.90 6.06 -23.13
CA PRO A 169 21.28 4.63 -23.22
C PRO A 169 22.11 4.08 -22.04
N GLY A 170 21.42 3.37 -21.13
CA GLY A 170 21.98 2.70 -19.95
C GLY A 170 22.45 3.62 -18.80
N GLN A 171 22.11 4.90 -18.82
CA GLN A 171 22.46 5.89 -17.77
C GLN A 171 21.22 6.63 -17.25
N PRO A 172 20.78 6.35 -16.01
CA PRO A 172 19.68 7.08 -15.40
C PRO A 172 20.08 8.52 -15.07
N GLU A 173 19.39 9.49 -15.66
CA GLU A 173 19.52 10.93 -15.37
C GLU A 173 18.30 11.40 -14.58
N TYR A 174 18.54 11.91 -13.37
CA TYR A 174 17.50 12.44 -12.49
C TYR A 174 17.25 13.93 -12.74
N GLU A 175 15.98 14.31 -12.87
CA GLU A 175 15.50 15.69 -12.90
C GLU A 175 14.55 15.94 -11.71
N LEU A 176 14.88 16.94 -10.89
CA LEU A 176 13.96 17.45 -9.86
C LEU A 176 12.91 18.33 -10.54
N LEU A 177 11.64 17.97 -10.39
CA LEU A 177 10.51 18.71 -10.96
C LEU A 177 9.93 19.71 -9.95
N ALA A 178 9.76 19.29 -8.69
CA ALA A 178 9.28 20.14 -7.60
C ALA A 178 9.71 19.64 -6.22
N GLU A 179 9.59 20.52 -5.22
CA GLU A 179 9.69 20.16 -3.80
C GLU A 179 8.34 20.46 -3.12
N LEU A 180 7.72 19.42 -2.56
CA LEU A 180 6.49 19.46 -1.77
C LEU A 180 6.81 19.11 -0.31
N LYS A 181 5.80 18.90 0.55
CA LYS A 181 6.02 18.62 1.97
C LYS A 181 6.37 17.15 2.16
N HIS A 182 5.47 16.27 1.77
CA HIS A 182 5.54 14.82 1.95
C HIS A 182 4.81 14.11 0.80
N PRO A 183 5.28 14.24 -0.45
CA PRO A 183 4.63 13.63 -1.61
C PRO A 183 4.62 12.10 -1.46
N ALA A 184 3.45 11.49 -1.61
CA ALA A 184 3.24 10.05 -1.48
C ALA A 184 3.03 9.34 -2.81
N HIS A 185 2.38 9.98 -3.76
CA HIS A 185 2.06 9.40 -5.07
C HIS A 185 2.22 10.45 -6.17
N ILE A 186 2.58 10.00 -7.38
CA ILE A 186 2.71 10.80 -8.59
C ILE A 186 2.15 10.04 -9.79
N GLU A 187 1.36 10.72 -10.61
CA GLU A 187 0.79 10.21 -11.86
C GLU A 187 0.87 11.25 -12.96
N ARG A 188 1.23 10.83 -14.17
CA ARG A 188 1.15 11.67 -15.36
C ARG A 188 -0.31 11.83 -15.77
N VAL A 189 -0.73 13.06 -16.06
CA VAL A 189 -2.10 13.38 -16.45
C VAL A 189 -2.10 14.61 -17.37
N ASP A 190 -3.16 14.80 -18.16
CA ASP A 190 -3.45 16.06 -18.85
C ASP A 190 -4.78 16.62 -18.31
N LEU A 191 -4.76 17.04 -17.04
CA LEU A 191 -5.95 17.48 -16.30
C LEU A 191 -6.52 18.79 -16.86
N ASN A 192 -5.66 19.64 -17.40
CA ASN A 192 -6.04 20.92 -17.99
C ASN A 192 -6.34 20.80 -19.51
N GLN A 193 -6.14 19.61 -20.10
CA GLN A 193 -6.37 19.30 -21.50
C GLN A 193 -5.65 20.24 -22.49
N ASP A 194 -4.41 20.59 -22.20
CA ASP A 194 -3.53 21.40 -23.06
C ASP A 194 -2.56 20.56 -23.90
N GLN A 195 -2.64 19.22 -23.79
CA GLN A 195 -1.81 18.24 -24.48
C GLN A 195 -0.33 18.29 -24.08
N GLN A 196 -0.03 18.85 -22.90
CA GLN A 196 1.28 18.75 -22.26
C GLN A 196 1.22 17.80 -21.08
N ASP A 197 2.38 17.27 -20.72
CA ASP A 197 2.50 16.43 -19.54
C ASP A 197 2.39 17.28 -18.28
N ASP A 198 1.33 17.02 -17.51
CA ASP A 198 1.21 17.45 -16.14
C ASP A 198 1.39 16.25 -15.20
N TYR A 199 1.66 16.52 -13.93
CA TYR A 199 1.73 15.48 -12.91
C TYR A 199 0.81 15.78 -11.73
N LEU A 200 -0.05 14.82 -11.43
CA LEU A 200 -0.93 14.84 -10.26
C LEU A 200 -0.20 14.23 -9.08
N ILE A 201 -0.20 14.92 -7.95
CA ILE A 201 0.60 14.56 -6.77
C ILE A 201 -0.30 14.49 -5.53
N ALA A 202 -0.25 13.37 -4.83
CA ALA A 202 -0.77 13.24 -3.46
C ALA A 202 0.32 13.63 -2.45
N ASP A 203 -0.05 14.41 -1.43
CA ASP A 203 0.86 14.78 -0.33
C ASP A 203 0.22 14.44 1.03
N LEU A 204 0.98 13.72 1.86
CA LEU A 204 0.54 13.26 3.17
C LEU A 204 0.36 14.41 4.18
N GLY A 205 1.01 15.55 3.99
CA GLY A 205 1.04 16.66 4.94
C GLY A 205 1.92 16.43 6.18
N SER A 206 2.25 15.18 6.50
CA SER A 206 3.28 14.81 7.49
C SER A 206 3.95 13.47 7.17
N PHE A 207 5.23 13.38 7.53
CA PHE A 207 5.99 12.14 7.50
C PHE A 207 5.43 11.08 8.46
N GLY A 208 5.15 11.47 9.72
CA GLY A 208 4.63 10.54 10.73
C GLY A 208 3.15 10.17 10.50
N PRO A 209 2.68 9.06 11.10
CA PRO A 209 1.29 8.62 11.05
C PRO A 209 0.41 9.45 11.99
N GLU A 210 0.30 10.74 11.71
CA GLU A 210 -0.47 11.70 12.49
C GLU A 210 -1.89 11.86 11.90
N ASP A 211 -2.90 12.00 12.75
CA ASP A 211 -4.28 12.31 12.33
C ASP A 211 -4.49 13.83 12.30
N HIS A 212 -4.52 14.43 11.10
CA HIS A 212 -4.57 15.88 10.88
C HIS A 212 -5.13 16.23 9.49
N ASP A 213 -5.39 17.52 9.24
CA ASP A 213 -5.97 18.10 8.03
C ASP A 213 -4.93 18.91 7.20
N ARG A 214 -3.76 18.32 6.91
CA ARG A 214 -2.62 19.03 6.26
C ARG A 214 -2.20 18.42 4.94
N GLY A 215 -2.82 17.32 4.52
CA GLY A 215 -2.55 16.73 3.21
C GLY A 215 -3.18 17.57 2.11
N THR A 216 -2.68 17.35 0.90
CA THR A 216 -3.08 18.12 -0.29
C THR A 216 -3.04 17.25 -1.52
N VAL A 217 -3.83 17.64 -2.53
CA VAL A 217 -3.68 17.21 -3.92
C VAL A 217 -3.17 18.39 -4.72
N SER A 218 -2.11 18.20 -5.50
CA SER A 218 -1.50 19.25 -6.31
C SER A 218 -1.28 18.80 -7.76
N LEU A 219 -1.39 19.73 -8.70
CA LEU A 219 -1.03 19.55 -10.10
C LEU A 219 0.29 20.27 -10.36
N LEU A 220 1.22 19.60 -11.04
CA LEU A 220 2.47 20.16 -11.51
C LEU A 220 2.39 20.34 -13.02
N THR A 221 2.48 21.59 -13.49
CA THR A 221 2.38 21.92 -14.93
C THR A 221 3.66 22.56 -15.44
N PHE A 222 3.99 22.35 -16.72
CA PHE A 222 5.19 22.93 -17.31
C PHE A 222 4.94 24.29 -17.96
N ASN A 223 5.63 25.32 -17.49
CA ASN A 223 5.56 26.64 -18.12
C ASN A 223 6.59 26.77 -19.25
N SER A 224 6.13 26.60 -20.49
CA SER A 224 6.97 26.69 -21.70
C SER A 224 7.67 28.04 -21.91
N LYS A 225 7.19 29.14 -21.32
CA LYS A 225 7.83 30.46 -21.44
C LYS A 225 9.03 30.60 -20.51
N THR A 226 8.88 30.13 -19.27
CA THR A 226 9.94 30.23 -18.25
C THR A 226 10.83 28.98 -18.20
N HIS A 227 10.42 27.89 -18.85
CA HIS A 227 11.06 26.58 -18.78
C HIS A 227 11.16 26.08 -17.33
N THR A 228 10.08 26.23 -16.58
CA THR A 228 10.00 25.86 -15.17
C THR A 228 8.69 25.16 -14.86
N TRP A 229 8.75 24.18 -13.97
CA TRP A 229 7.57 23.56 -13.39
C TRP A 229 6.83 24.51 -12.43
N GLN A 230 5.51 24.45 -12.42
CA GLN A 230 4.64 25.24 -11.56
C GLN A 230 3.68 24.33 -10.80
N THR A 231 3.69 24.42 -9.47
CA THR A 231 2.79 23.66 -8.61
C THR A 231 1.52 24.47 -8.33
N GLN A 232 0.37 23.91 -8.65
CA GLN A 232 -0.95 24.39 -8.27
C GLN A 232 -1.58 23.43 -7.27
N THR A 233 -1.94 23.90 -6.07
CA THR A 233 -2.75 23.09 -5.15
C THR A 233 -4.19 23.04 -5.65
N LEU A 234 -4.71 21.84 -5.90
CA LEU A 234 -6.09 21.62 -6.35
C LEU A 234 -7.05 21.49 -5.17
N GLN A 235 -6.62 20.79 -4.12
CA GLN A 235 -7.40 20.59 -2.90
C GLN A 235 -6.45 20.56 -1.69
N ASP A 236 -6.86 21.20 -0.60
CA ASP A 236 -6.15 21.23 0.67
C ASP A 236 -7.08 20.92 1.86
N HIS A 237 -6.55 21.02 3.08
CA HIS A 237 -7.24 20.66 4.33
C HIS A 237 -7.74 19.20 4.34
N LEU A 238 -6.96 18.32 3.71
CA LEU A 238 -7.24 16.89 3.66
C LEU A 238 -6.49 16.14 4.76
N GLY A 239 -6.95 14.92 5.04
CA GLY A 239 -6.22 13.91 5.78
C GLY A 239 -4.84 13.61 5.17
N ARG A 240 -4.15 12.58 5.66
CA ARG A 240 -2.94 12.10 4.98
C ARG A 240 -3.33 11.49 3.63
N VAL A 241 -3.10 12.20 2.51
CA VAL A 241 -3.43 11.70 1.17
C VAL A 241 -2.35 10.73 0.71
N ALA A 242 -2.69 9.44 0.62
CA ALA A 242 -1.76 8.40 0.22
C ALA A 242 -1.74 8.20 -1.30
N ASP A 243 -2.88 8.38 -1.95
CA ASP A 243 -3.02 8.16 -3.39
C ASP A 243 -4.10 9.08 -3.98
N VAL A 244 -3.96 9.40 -5.25
CA VAL A 244 -4.91 10.19 -6.04
C VAL A 244 -4.87 9.72 -7.50
N LYS A 245 -6.03 9.50 -8.09
CA LYS A 245 -6.20 9.06 -9.49
C LYS A 245 -7.15 9.97 -10.24
N ALA A 246 -6.91 10.16 -11.54
CA ALA A 246 -7.75 10.99 -12.40
C ALA A 246 -8.41 10.19 -13.53
N ALA A 247 -9.70 10.42 -13.77
CA ALA A 247 -10.43 9.85 -14.91
C ALA A 247 -11.73 10.61 -15.15
N ASP A 248 -12.28 10.50 -16.37
CA ASP A 248 -13.61 10.98 -16.72
C ASP A 248 -14.66 9.96 -16.20
N PHE A 249 -15.07 10.12 -14.94
CA PHE A 249 -15.99 9.18 -14.30
C PHE A 249 -17.46 9.46 -14.63
N ASP A 250 -17.81 10.68 -14.99
CA ASP A 250 -19.19 11.07 -15.24
C ASP A 250 -19.55 11.16 -16.74
N GLY A 251 -18.54 11.08 -17.61
CA GLY A 251 -18.66 11.05 -19.06
C GLY A 251 -18.87 12.42 -19.69
N ASP A 252 -18.58 13.51 -18.96
CA ASP A 252 -18.74 14.87 -19.46
C ASP A 252 -17.54 15.38 -20.28
N GLY A 253 -16.44 14.61 -20.25
CA GLY A 253 -15.24 14.83 -21.03
C GLY A 253 -14.17 15.66 -20.33
N ASP A 254 -14.32 16.04 -19.06
CA ASP A 254 -13.22 16.46 -18.21
C ASP A 254 -12.77 15.34 -17.25
N LEU A 255 -11.63 15.52 -16.56
CA LEU A 255 -11.12 14.52 -15.64
C LEU A 255 -11.47 14.93 -14.20
N ASP A 256 -12.13 14.01 -13.50
CA ASP A 256 -12.42 14.02 -12.08
C ASP A 256 -11.31 13.35 -11.28
N LEU A 257 -11.32 13.48 -9.95
CA LEU A 257 -10.33 12.83 -9.08
C LEU A 257 -10.97 11.92 -8.02
N ILE A 258 -10.38 10.73 -7.81
CA ILE A 258 -10.57 9.96 -6.57
C ILE A 258 -9.38 10.19 -5.66
N VAL A 259 -9.63 10.49 -4.39
CA VAL A 259 -8.60 10.79 -3.39
C VAL A 259 -8.70 9.81 -2.24
N ALA A 260 -7.60 9.09 -1.99
CA ALA A 260 -7.44 8.20 -0.84
C ALA A 260 -6.83 8.98 0.33
N GLU A 261 -7.67 9.49 1.22
CA GLU A 261 -7.22 10.02 2.51
C GLU A 261 -7.04 8.83 3.46
N PHE A 262 -5.80 8.37 3.60
CA PHE A 262 -5.43 7.31 4.53
C PHE A 262 -5.87 7.68 5.95
N GLY A 263 -5.41 8.84 6.44
CA GLY A 263 -5.80 9.44 7.72
C GLY A 263 -5.90 8.47 8.90
N TRP A 264 -6.75 8.80 9.86
CA TRP A 264 -7.25 7.88 10.90
C TRP A 264 -8.73 8.22 11.16
N HIS A 265 -9.34 7.80 12.27
CA HIS A 265 -10.78 7.96 12.54
C HIS A 265 -11.36 9.38 12.33
N LYS A 266 -10.59 10.48 12.40
CA LYS A 266 -11.13 11.82 12.15
C LYS A 266 -11.06 12.28 10.70
N THR A 267 -10.04 11.83 9.97
CA THR A 267 -9.68 12.39 8.66
C THR A 267 -9.60 11.38 7.53
N GLY A 268 -9.53 10.08 7.83
CA GLY A 268 -9.42 9.01 6.84
C GLY A 268 -10.76 8.73 6.16
N ARG A 269 -10.76 8.76 4.82
CA ARG A 269 -11.95 8.65 3.97
C ARG A 269 -11.52 8.46 2.50
N LEU A 270 -12.47 8.03 1.68
CA LEU A 270 -12.35 8.05 0.23
C LEU A 270 -13.22 9.16 -0.34
N LEU A 271 -12.62 10.05 -1.14
CA LEU A 271 -13.31 11.20 -1.73
C LEU A 271 -13.42 11.07 -3.25
N TYR A 272 -14.49 11.64 -3.79
CA TYR A 272 -14.62 12.00 -5.19
C TYR A 272 -14.62 13.53 -5.29
N LEU A 273 -13.77 14.05 -6.17
CA LEU A 273 -13.67 15.45 -6.51
C LEU A 273 -14.16 15.62 -7.96
N GLU A 274 -15.41 16.07 -8.10
CA GLU A 274 -16.04 16.38 -9.39
C GLU A 274 -15.40 17.63 -9.96
N ASN A 275 -14.92 17.56 -11.19
CA ASN A 275 -14.39 18.72 -11.87
C ASN A 275 -15.55 19.61 -12.34
N VAL A 276 -15.60 20.83 -11.81
CA VAL A 276 -16.65 21.82 -12.12
C VAL A 276 -16.05 23.09 -12.68
N SER A 277 -14.93 22.93 -13.37
CA SER A 277 -14.09 24.03 -13.81
C SER A 277 -14.86 24.91 -14.82
N PRO A 278 -14.95 26.24 -14.58
CA PRO A 278 -15.57 27.13 -15.56
C PRO A 278 -14.77 27.24 -16.87
N ALA A 279 -13.48 26.91 -16.81
CA ALA A 279 -12.57 26.80 -17.93
C ALA A 279 -11.40 25.88 -17.57
N LYS A 280 -10.81 25.23 -18.59
CA LYS A 280 -9.63 24.35 -18.48
C LYS A 280 -8.43 24.92 -17.71
N THR A 281 -8.27 26.25 -17.71
CA THR A 281 -7.17 26.94 -17.03
C THR A 281 -7.50 27.40 -15.61
N GLU A 282 -8.74 27.18 -15.15
CA GLU A 282 -9.23 27.57 -13.83
C GLU A 282 -9.83 26.35 -13.14
N LEU A 283 -8.94 25.40 -12.80
CA LEU A 283 -9.34 24.12 -12.20
C LEU A 283 -10.08 24.33 -10.87
N LYS A 284 -11.27 23.76 -10.75
CA LYS A 284 -12.10 23.81 -9.56
C LYS A 284 -12.85 22.49 -9.38
N PHE A 285 -12.88 22.02 -8.14
CA PHE A 285 -13.52 20.76 -7.79
C PHE A 285 -14.62 20.90 -6.74
N GLU A 286 -15.65 20.05 -6.85
CA GLU A 286 -16.67 19.83 -5.81
C GLU A 286 -16.45 18.47 -5.14
N GLN A 287 -16.33 18.49 -3.81
CA GLN A 287 -15.99 17.31 -3.03
C GLN A 287 -17.23 16.57 -2.50
N ARG A 288 -17.22 15.24 -2.60
CA ARG A 288 -18.11 14.35 -1.84
C ARG A 288 -17.37 13.14 -1.28
N VAL A 289 -17.90 12.58 -0.19
CA VAL A 289 -17.35 11.38 0.45
C VAL A 289 -17.98 10.14 -0.18
N LEU A 290 -17.16 9.27 -0.77
CA LEU A 290 -17.58 7.96 -1.29
C LEU A 290 -17.56 6.91 -0.19
N ASP A 291 -16.56 6.94 0.68
CA ASP A 291 -16.41 6.00 1.81
C ASP A 291 -15.85 6.71 3.04
N LYS A 292 -16.28 6.29 4.23
CA LYS A 292 -15.90 6.91 5.51
C LYS A 292 -14.85 6.11 6.26
N ARG A 293 -14.44 4.95 5.74
CA ARG A 293 -13.36 4.14 6.31
C ARG A 293 -12.03 4.88 6.15
N HIS A 294 -11.20 4.81 7.18
CA HIS A 294 -9.79 5.20 7.10
C HIS A 294 -8.97 4.10 6.42
N GLY A 295 -7.68 4.34 6.24
CA GLY A 295 -6.75 3.37 5.68
C GLY A 295 -6.85 3.19 4.16
N ALA A 296 -7.61 4.05 3.46
CA ALA A 296 -7.57 4.10 2.01
C ALA A 296 -6.13 4.42 1.56
N SER A 297 -5.48 3.51 0.84
CA SER A 297 -4.02 3.60 0.60
C SER A 297 -3.60 3.44 -0.85
N HIS A 298 -4.30 2.63 -1.64
CA HIS A 298 -3.96 2.35 -3.04
C HIS A 298 -5.23 2.26 -3.88
N MET A 299 -5.17 2.80 -5.09
CA MET A 299 -6.27 2.80 -6.05
C MET A 299 -5.81 2.37 -7.44
N LEU A 300 -6.69 1.65 -8.13
CA LEU A 300 -6.50 1.19 -9.51
C LEU A 300 -7.73 1.61 -10.31
N ILE A 301 -7.54 2.15 -11.51
CA ILE A 301 -8.62 2.52 -12.44
C ILE A 301 -8.64 1.52 -13.59
N THR A 302 -9.81 0.97 -13.90
CA THR A 302 -10.02 0.12 -15.08
C THR A 302 -11.52 -0.02 -15.35
N ASP A 303 -11.91 -0.36 -16.57
CA ASP A 303 -13.30 -0.75 -16.91
C ASP A 303 -13.49 -2.24 -16.54
N TRP A 304 -13.85 -2.51 -15.28
CA TRP A 304 -13.76 -3.86 -14.71
C TRP A 304 -14.83 -4.79 -15.27
N ASN A 305 -16.02 -4.26 -15.52
CA ASN A 305 -17.16 -5.01 -16.03
C ASN A 305 -17.34 -4.88 -17.55
N GLN A 306 -16.39 -4.22 -18.24
CA GLN A 306 -16.36 -3.99 -19.69
C GLN A 306 -17.61 -3.29 -20.22
N ASP A 307 -18.18 -2.37 -19.44
CA ASP A 307 -19.38 -1.63 -19.83
C ASP A 307 -19.09 -0.25 -20.47
N GLY A 308 -17.81 0.07 -20.62
CA GLY A 308 -17.30 1.29 -21.23
C GLY A 308 -17.20 2.47 -20.26
N ARG A 309 -17.51 2.28 -18.97
CA ARG A 309 -17.30 3.30 -17.93
C ARG A 309 -16.15 2.87 -17.04
N LEU A 310 -15.26 3.82 -16.73
CA LEU A 310 -14.14 3.54 -15.85
C LEU A 310 -14.66 3.31 -14.42
N ASP A 311 -14.31 2.16 -13.88
CA ASP A 311 -14.46 1.78 -12.49
C ASP A 311 -13.16 2.08 -11.74
N PHE A 312 -13.17 1.86 -10.43
CA PHE A 312 -11.94 1.83 -9.67
C PHE A 312 -11.99 0.85 -8.49
N VAL A 313 -10.82 0.43 -8.04
CA VAL A 313 -10.64 -0.42 -6.86
C VAL A 313 -9.90 0.36 -5.80
N THR A 314 -10.24 0.16 -4.53
CA THR A 314 -9.54 0.77 -3.39
C THR A 314 -9.19 -0.29 -2.36
N LEU A 315 -7.93 -0.27 -1.92
CA LEU A 315 -7.48 -0.98 -0.72
C LEU A 315 -7.68 -0.10 0.52
N PHE A 316 -8.45 -0.60 1.48
CA PHE A 316 -8.55 -0.07 2.84
C PHE A 316 -7.74 -0.97 3.77
N SER A 317 -6.54 -0.53 4.14
CA SER A 317 -5.68 -1.19 5.13
C SER A 317 -6.01 -0.69 6.56
N GLN A 318 -5.26 -1.16 7.56
CA GLN A 318 -5.37 -0.75 8.97
C GLN A 318 -6.77 -0.98 9.55
N GLU A 319 -6.94 -2.11 10.23
CA GLU A 319 -8.17 -2.59 10.85
C GLU A 319 -9.22 -3.12 9.88
N HIS A 320 -9.36 -2.49 8.70
CA HIS A 320 -10.36 -2.90 7.72
C HIS A 320 -9.90 -4.06 6.84
N GLU A 321 -8.66 -4.03 6.36
CA GLU A 321 -8.00 -5.09 5.58
C GLU A 321 -8.91 -5.63 4.45
N ILE A 322 -9.46 -4.72 3.64
CA ILE A 322 -10.49 -5.01 2.64
C ILE A 322 -10.21 -4.28 1.32
N ILE A 323 -10.44 -4.98 0.21
CA ILE A 323 -10.34 -4.46 -1.14
C ILE A 323 -11.75 -4.37 -1.73
N VAL A 324 -12.11 -3.19 -2.24
CA VAL A 324 -13.48 -2.86 -2.65
C VAL A 324 -13.44 -2.31 -4.07
N ALA A 325 -14.24 -2.89 -4.96
CA ALA A 325 -14.52 -2.35 -6.28
C ALA A 325 -15.64 -1.31 -6.17
N PHE A 326 -15.50 -0.21 -6.89
CA PHE A 326 -16.48 0.85 -7.05
C PHE A 326 -16.87 0.89 -8.53
N LEU A 327 -17.91 0.13 -8.86
CA LEU A 327 -18.41 -0.03 -10.22
C LEU A 327 -19.26 1.19 -10.59
N ASN A 328 -18.88 1.86 -11.66
CA ASN A 328 -19.49 3.08 -12.15
C ASN A 328 -20.81 2.75 -12.86
N GLU A 329 -21.93 3.13 -12.26
CA GLU A 329 -23.28 2.93 -12.81
C GLU A 329 -23.75 4.16 -13.62
N GLY A 330 -22.86 5.14 -13.84
CA GLY A 330 -23.14 6.42 -14.46
C GLY A 330 -23.91 7.37 -13.55
N ASN A 331 -24.13 8.61 -14.02
CA ASN A 331 -24.81 9.67 -13.25
C ASN A 331 -24.19 9.88 -11.85
N ASN A 332 -22.86 9.83 -11.76
CA ASN A 332 -22.14 9.98 -10.51
C ASN A 332 -22.52 8.95 -9.45
N GLN A 333 -22.90 7.72 -9.82
CA GLN A 333 -23.19 6.64 -8.88
C GLN A 333 -22.16 5.51 -8.99
N PHE A 334 -21.68 5.04 -7.84
CA PHE A 334 -20.80 3.88 -7.75
C PHE A 334 -21.44 2.79 -6.90
N ARG A 335 -21.61 1.59 -7.46
CA ARG A 335 -21.97 0.39 -6.71
C ARG A 335 -20.70 -0.22 -6.10
N LYS A 336 -20.75 -0.53 -4.81
CA LYS A 336 -19.62 -1.13 -4.10
C LYS A 336 -19.74 -2.64 -4.08
N GLU A 337 -18.68 -3.33 -4.48
CA GLU A 337 -18.55 -4.78 -4.35
C GLU A 337 -17.26 -5.12 -3.58
N THR A 338 -17.32 -6.11 -2.71
CA THR A 338 -16.12 -6.56 -1.98
C THR A 338 -15.36 -7.54 -2.85
N ILE A 339 -14.14 -7.19 -3.22
CA ILE A 339 -13.23 -8.10 -3.94
C ILE A 339 -12.67 -9.13 -2.97
N TYR A 340 -12.15 -8.64 -1.84
CA TYR A 340 -11.53 -9.49 -0.83
C TYR A 340 -11.62 -8.83 0.54
N GLN A 341 -11.92 -9.63 1.56
CA GLN A 341 -11.85 -9.25 2.96
C GLN A 341 -10.86 -10.18 3.64
N ALA A 342 -9.76 -9.63 4.16
CA ALA A 342 -8.79 -10.42 4.88
C ALA A 342 -9.42 -11.06 6.13
N PRO A 343 -8.93 -12.25 6.55
CA PRO A 343 -9.52 -12.98 7.67
C PRO A 343 -9.25 -12.36 9.05
N ASP A 344 -8.42 -11.31 9.12
CA ASP A 344 -8.00 -10.67 10.37
C ASP A 344 -7.69 -9.16 10.15
N PRO A 345 -8.04 -8.27 11.11
CA PRO A 345 -7.75 -6.82 11.03
C PRO A 345 -6.25 -6.45 11.10
N ALA A 346 -5.37 -7.38 11.50
CA ALA A 346 -3.91 -7.22 11.52
C ALA A 346 -3.24 -8.02 10.38
N TYR A 347 -3.92 -8.17 9.24
CA TYR A 347 -3.41 -8.95 8.11
C TYR A 347 -2.18 -8.30 7.42
N GLY A 348 -2.08 -6.97 7.49
CA GLY A 348 -0.93 -6.19 7.00
C GLY A 348 -1.00 -5.86 5.51
N SER A 349 -2.19 -5.64 4.96
CA SER A 349 -2.41 -5.28 3.55
C SER A 349 -1.56 -4.09 3.14
N SER A 350 -0.74 -4.24 2.11
CA SER A 350 0.30 -3.26 1.77
C SER A 350 0.17 -2.68 0.36
N SER A 351 0.00 -3.50 -0.68
CA SER A 351 -0.13 -3.04 -2.07
C SER A 351 -1.10 -3.88 -2.89
N ILE A 352 -1.63 -3.30 -3.98
CA ILE A 352 -2.40 -3.99 -5.03
C ILE A 352 -1.89 -3.58 -6.41
N ALA A 353 -1.95 -4.48 -7.40
CA ALA A 353 -1.66 -4.23 -8.81
C ALA A 353 -2.58 -5.05 -9.72
N LEU A 354 -2.92 -4.53 -10.90
CA LEU A 354 -3.70 -5.25 -11.93
C LEU A 354 -2.80 -6.21 -12.69
N VAL A 355 -3.24 -7.46 -12.88
CA VAL A 355 -2.50 -8.47 -13.62
C VAL A 355 -3.49 -9.48 -14.22
N ASP A 356 -3.20 -10.05 -15.39
CA ASP A 356 -3.92 -11.23 -15.91
C ASP A 356 -2.99 -12.44 -15.71
N LEU A 357 -3.06 -13.09 -14.55
CA LEU A 357 -2.00 -14.01 -14.15
C LEU A 357 -2.12 -15.40 -14.80
N ASP A 358 -3.33 -15.81 -15.15
CA ASP A 358 -3.62 -17.09 -15.78
C ASP A 358 -3.91 -17.01 -17.29
N ARG A 359 -3.91 -15.80 -17.85
CA ARG A 359 -4.07 -15.47 -19.28
C ARG A 359 -5.45 -15.82 -19.82
N ASP A 360 -6.48 -15.52 -19.04
CA ASP A 360 -7.86 -15.71 -19.47
C ASP A 360 -8.53 -14.44 -20.02
N ASP A 361 -7.74 -13.36 -20.18
CA ASP A 361 -8.12 -12.02 -20.63
C ASP A 361 -9.01 -11.26 -19.63
N ASP A 362 -9.19 -11.75 -18.41
CA ASP A 362 -9.74 -10.98 -17.30
C ASP A 362 -8.63 -10.42 -16.39
N LEU A 363 -8.90 -9.25 -15.78
CA LEU A 363 -7.94 -8.63 -14.87
C LEU A 363 -8.19 -9.14 -13.45
N ASP A 364 -7.13 -9.64 -12.84
CA ASP A 364 -6.99 -10.02 -11.44
C ASP A 364 -6.37 -8.91 -10.59
N LEU A 365 -6.17 -9.22 -9.30
CA LEU A 365 -5.29 -8.45 -8.44
C LEU A 365 -4.13 -9.27 -7.88
N LEU A 366 -2.92 -8.76 -8.10
CA LEU A 366 -1.75 -9.09 -7.29
C LEU A 366 -1.80 -8.25 -6.01
N PHE A 367 -1.83 -8.92 -4.86
CA PHE A 367 -2.01 -8.30 -3.56
C PHE A 367 -0.88 -8.72 -2.60
N THR A 368 -0.33 -7.78 -1.84
CA THR A 368 0.69 -8.08 -0.82
C THR A 368 0.20 -7.82 0.59
N ASN A 369 0.61 -8.69 1.50
CA ASN A 369 0.42 -8.46 2.93
C ASN A 369 1.72 -8.70 3.71
N GLY A 370 2.10 -7.73 4.52
CA GLY A 370 3.34 -7.75 5.27
C GLY A 370 3.65 -6.47 6.04
N ASP A 371 2.82 -5.43 5.92
CA ASP A 371 2.91 -4.26 6.79
C ASP A 371 2.71 -4.66 8.26
N THR A 372 3.50 -4.01 9.10
CA THR A 372 3.56 -4.24 10.54
C THR A 372 3.58 -2.94 11.31
N MET A 373 3.21 -1.79 10.71
CA MET A 373 3.18 -0.52 11.44
C MET A 373 2.20 -0.50 12.61
N ASP A 374 1.21 -1.38 12.60
CA ASP A 374 0.19 -1.56 13.63
C ASP A 374 0.73 -2.19 14.94
N SER A 375 1.60 -3.20 14.80
CA SER A 375 1.98 -4.14 15.86
C SER A 375 3.49 -4.34 15.99
N PHE A 376 4.24 -4.01 14.95
CA PHE A 376 5.66 -4.27 14.74
C PHE A 376 6.04 -5.76 14.79
N GLU A 377 5.07 -6.67 14.69
CA GLU A 377 5.30 -8.12 14.71
C GLU A 377 5.26 -8.74 13.32
N LEU A 378 6.33 -9.45 12.96
CA LEU A 378 6.35 -10.27 11.75
C LEU A 378 5.48 -11.50 11.91
N ARG A 379 4.65 -11.79 10.90
CA ARG A 379 3.73 -12.93 10.91
C ARG A 379 4.04 -13.94 9.81
N SER A 380 3.64 -15.18 10.06
CA SER A 380 3.77 -16.28 9.09
C SER A 380 2.80 -16.16 7.91
N SER A 381 1.77 -15.33 8.04
CA SER A 381 0.78 -15.05 7.00
C SER A 381 1.27 -14.04 5.96
N HIS A 382 2.40 -13.37 6.17
CA HIS A 382 2.93 -12.38 5.21
C HIS A 382 3.36 -13.06 3.92
N SER A 383 2.83 -12.60 2.79
CA SER A 383 2.91 -13.29 1.51
C SER A 383 2.48 -12.38 0.35
N LEU A 384 2.78 -12.85 -0.86
CA LEU A 384 2.09 -12.42 -2.08
C LEU A 384 0.80 -13.24 -2.21
N GLN A 385 -0.24 -12.61 -2.73
CA GLN A 385 -1.58 -13.16 -2.92
C GLN A 385 -2.04 -12.87 -4.35
N TRP A 386 -2.72 -13.83 -4.95
CA TRP A 386 -3.45 -13.66 -6.20
C TRP A 386 -4.94 -13.69 -5.89
N LEU A 387 -5.65 -12.63 -6.28
CA LEU A 387 -7.10 -12.56 -6.19
C LEU A 387 -7.62 -12.71 -7.62
N GLU A 388 -7.98 -13.95 -7.95
CA GLU A 388 -8.43 -14.38 -9.27
C GLU A 388 -9.88 -13.92 -9.49
N ASN A 389 -10.08 -13.15 -10.54
CA ASN A 389 -11.37 -12.77 -11.05
C ASN A 389 -11.97 -13.97 -11.82
N LYS A 390 -13.27 -14.21 -11.62
CA LYS A 390 -14.02 -15.26 -12.35
C LYS A 390 -15.31 -14.72 -12.94
N GLY A 391 -15.40 -13.39 -13.04
CA GLY A 391 -16.62 -12.66 -13.34
C GLY A 391 -17.62 -12.58 -12.18
N GLU A 392 -17.24 -12.95 -10.95
CA GLU A 392 -18.08 -12.82 -9.76
C GLU A 392 -17.30 -12.27 -8.54
N PHE A 393 -18.03 -11.62 -7.63
CA PHE A 393 -17.50 -11.14 -6.35
C PHE A 393 -17.98 -12.05 -5.21
N PRO A 394 -17.16 -12.29 -4.17
CA PRO A 394 -15.74 -11.90 -4.06
C PRO A 394 -14.85 -12.74 -4.98
N PHE A 395 -13.62 -12.28 -5.21
CA PHE A 395 -12.63 -12.99 -6.02
C PHE A 395 -12.14 -14.26 -5.35
N THR A 396 -11.65 -15.19 -6.16
CA THR A 396 -11.03 -16.42 -5.65
C THR A 396 -9.64 -16.10 -5.13
N HIS A 397 -9.41 -16.32 -3.83
CA HIS A 397 -8.13 -16.03 -3.19
C HIS A 397 -7.16 -17.21 -3.29
N HIS A 398 -5.96 -16.95 -3.80
CA HIS A 398 -4.83 -17.89 -3.85
C HIS A 398 -3.59 -17.31 -3.17
N PRO A 399 -3.02 -17.98 -2.15
CA PRO A 399 -1.70 -17.63 -1.66
C PRO A 399 -0.63 -18.04 -2.67
N ILE A 400 0.21 -17.09 -3.08
CA ILE A 400 1.30 -17.35 -4.04
C ILE A 400 2.53 -17.88 -3.30
N ALA A 401 3.19 -17.01 -2.54
CA ALA A 401 4.48 -17.33 -1.93
C ALA A 401 4.69 -16.57 -0.63
N PRO A 402 5.03 -17.28 0.48
CA PRO A 402 5.37 -16.64 1.73
C PRO A 402 6.58 -15.71 1.57
N LEU A 403 6.42 -14.47 2.03
CA LEU A 403 7.46 -13.46 2.03
C LEU A 403 7.25 -12.57 3.25
N THR A 404 8.07 -12.78 4.27
CA THR A 404 7.96 -12.03 5.52
C THR A 404 8.20 -10.54 5.28
N GLY A 405 7.15 -9.74 5.50
CA GLY A 405 7.20 -8.30 5.29
C GLY A 405 6.98 -7.87 3.86
N ALA A 406 6.36 -8.70 3.02
CA ALA A 406 5.95 -8.34 1.67
C ALA A 406 5.18 -7.03 1.68
N TYR A 407 5.70 -6.01 1.00
CA TYR A 407 5.14 -4.66 1.07
C TYR A 407 4.67 -4.15 -0.28
N CYS A 408 5.43 -4.43 -1.34
CA CYS A 408 5.06 -4.08 -2.70
C CYS A 408 5.47 -5.21 -3.64
N ALA A 409 4.68 -5.42 -4.70
CA ALA A 409 4.98 -6.36 -5.76
C ALA A 409 4.61 -5.77 -7.13
N THR A 410 5.35 -6.19 -8.15
CA THR A 410 5.16 -5.86 -9.56
C THR A 410 5.27 -7.16 -10.37
N HIS A 411 5.01 -7.08 -11.67
CA HIS A 411 4.95 -8.23 -12.57
C HIS A 411 5.53 -7.88 -13.94
N GLY A 412 5.94 -8.91 -14.69
CA GLY A 412 6.52 -8.80 -16.03
C GLY A 412 7.03 -10.15 -16.52
N ASP A 413 7.36 -10.27 -17.80
CA ASP A 413 8.02 -11.47 -18.35
C ASP A 413 9.54 -11.30 -18.20
N PHE A 414 10.10 -11.72 -17.05
CA PHE A 414 11.50 -11.42 -16.72
C PHE A 414 12.49 -12.39 -17.36
N ASP A 415 12.06 -13.56 -17.82
CA ASP A 415 12.92 -14.55 -18.47
C ASP A 415 12.64 -14.76 -19.96
N GLY A 416 11.64 -14.08 -20.51
CA GLY A 416 11.29 -14.04 -21.92
C GLY A 416 10.58 -15.30 -22.41
N ASP A 417 10.01 -16.11 -21.51
CA ASP A 417 9.27 -17.31 -21.87
C ASP A 417 7.80 -17.04 -22.24
N GLY A 418 7.38 -15.79 -22.05
CA GLY A 418 6.09 -15.25 -22.41
C GLY A 418 5.08 -15.27 -21.29
N ASP A 419 5.36 -15.87 -20.13
CA ASP A 419 4.48 -15.85 -18.95
C ASP A 419 4.74 -14.67 -17.99
N ILE A 420 3.80 -14.46 -17.08
CA ILE A 420 3.86 -13.32 -16.16
C ILE A 420 4.51 -13.77 -14.86
N ASP A 421 5.76 -13.35 -14.68
CA ASP A 421 6.48 -13.47 -13.43
C ASP A 421 6.12 -12.36 -12.46
N LEU A 422 6.55 -12.52 -11.20
CA LEU A 422 6.39 -11.52 -10.15
C LEU A 422 7.73 -11.10 -9.58
N ALA A 423 7.83 -9.84 -9.16
CA ALA A 423 8.92 -9.37 -8.32
C ALA A 423 8.35 -8.64 -7.10
N ALA A 424 8.88 -8.90 -5.92
CA ALA A 424 8.40 -8.27 -4.70
C ALA A 424 9.53 -7.80 -3.81
N CYS A 425 9.22 -6.77 -3.02
CA CYS A 425 10.12 -6.20 -2.04
C CYS A 425 9.52 -6.22 -0.64
N THR A 426 10.38 -6.16 0.38
CA THR A 426 9.96 -6.20 1.78
C THR A 426 10.26 -4.90 2.51
N MET A 427 9.35 -4.53 3.41
CA MET A 427 9.56 -3.50 4.41
C MET A 427 9.07 -4.01 5.77
N THR A 428 9.89 -3.84 6.79
CA THR A 428 9.60 -4.25 8.16
C THR A 428 10.23 -3.32 9.16
N TRP A 429 9.79 -3.38 10.41
CA TRP A 429 10.40 -2.63 11.50
C TRP A 429 11.42 -3.45 12.30
N ASP A 430 11.78 -4.64 11.82
CA ASP A 430 12.84 -5.47 12.39
C ASP A 430 14.19 -5.24 11.67
N TYR A 431 15.12 -4.62 12.39
CA TYR A 431 16.48 -4.29 11.93
C TYR A 431 17.55 -5.22 12.54
N ASN A 432 17.14 -6.32 13.19
CA ASN A 432 18.07 -7.17 13.93
C ASN A 432 18.63 -8.32 13.08
N GLN A 433 17.96 -8.70 12.00
CA GLN A 433 18.36 -9.83 11.15
C GLN A 433 18.15 -9.50 9.66
N PRO A 434 19.10 -9.89 8.79
CA PRO A 434 18.89 -9.81 7.35
C PRO A 434 17.81 -10.79 6.90
N ARG A 435 17.18 -10.51 5.76
CA ARG A 435 16.13 -11.32 5.13
C ARG A 435 16.19 -11.18 3.62
N ASN A 436 15.43 -12.01 2.90
CA ASN A 436 15.20 -11.78 1.48
C ASN A 436 14.40 -10.47 1.34
N THR A 437 15.01 -9.44 0.78
CA THR A 437 14.45 -8.08 0.71
C THR A 437 13.88 -7.76 -0.67
N ILE A 438 14.39 -8.43 -1.70
CA ILE A 438 13.91 -8.39 -3.08
C ILE A 438 13.94 -9.82 -3.62
N VAL A 439 12.82 -10.28 -4.18
CA VAL A 439 12.65 -11.65 -4.68
C VAL A 439 11.93 -11.61 -6.02
N TRP A 440 12.49 -12.31 -7.00
CA TRP A 440 11.83 -12.64 -8.26
C TRP A 440 11.15 -14.01 -8.12
N TYR A 441 9.99 -14.18 -8.73
CA TYR A 441 9.19 -15.39 -8.74
C TYR A 441 8.90 -15.78 -10.18
N GLU A 442 9.62 -16.79 -10.68
CA GLU A 442 9.38 -17.41 -11.99
C GLU A 442 8.04 -18.16 -11.94
N GLN A 443 7.13 -17.85 -12.85
CA GLN A 443 5.93 -18.64 -13.04
C GLN A 443 6.28 -19.93 -13.80
N LEU A 444 5.77 -21.07 -13.32
CA LEU A 444 5.99 -22.39 -13.94
C LEU A 444 4.72 -22.91 -14.63
N SER A 445 3.58 -22.39 -14.17
CA SER A 445 2.21 -22.58 -14.64
C SER A 445 1.32 -21.62 -13.85
N PRO A 446 0.11 -21.26 -14.33
CA PRO A 446 -0.82 -20.38 -13.62
C PRO A 446 -0.90 -20.66 -12.11
N GLY A 447 -0.49 -19.67 -11.30
CA GLY A 447 -0.52 -19.73 -9.83
C GLY A 447 0.60 -20.55 -9.16
N GLN A 448 1.54 -21.15 -9.91
CA GLN A 448 2.67 -21.89 -9.36
C GLN A 448 4.00 -21.17 -9.64
N PHE A 449 4.68 -20.78 -8.56
CA PHE A 449 5.87 -19.95 -8.65
C PHE A 449 7.09 -20.60 -8.03
N ARG A 450 8.26 -20.29 -8.58
CA ARG A 450 9.57 -20.57 -7.98
C ARG A 450 10.27 -19.27 -7.61
N ALA A 451 10.64 -19.16 -6.35
CA ALA A 451 11.33 -17.98 -5.83
C ALA A 451 12.84 -18.00 -6.09
N TYR A 452 13.36 -16.88 -6.61
CA TYR A 452 14.77 -16.53 -6.74
C TYR A 452 15.04 -15.21 -5.98
N PRO A 453 15.55 -15.29 -4.74
CA PRO A 453 15.97 -14.11 -3.98
C PRO A 453 17.06 -13.36 -4.73
N LEU A 454 16.85 -12.06 -4.96
CA LEU A 454 17.81 -11.17 -5.62
C LEU A 454 18.66 -10.40 -4.60
N ASP A 455 18.07 -10.06 -3.45
CA ASP A 455 18.76 -9.40 -2.35
C ASP A 455 18.52 -10.10 -1.00
N TYR A 456 19.57 -10.16 -0.18
CA TYR A 456 19.53 -10.65 1.19
C TYR A 456 20.22 -9.65 2.12
N SER A 457 19.45 -8.73 2.68
CA SER A 457 19.98 -7.60 3.45
C SER A 457 19.04 -7.18 4.59
N MET A 458 19.40 -6.09 5.29
CA MET A 458 18.52 -5.41 6.24
C MET A 458 17.78 -4.23 5.57
N GLY A 459 17.76 -4.19 4.24
CA GLY A 459 17.10 -3.16 3.44
C GLY A 459 15.60 -3.08 3.72
N GLN A 460 15.06 -1.90 3.46
CA GLN A 460 13.66 -1.57 3.65
C GLN A 460 13.17 -0.93 2.35
N HIS A 461 12.26 -1.62 1.68
CA HIS A 461 11.83 -1.27 0.34
C HIS A 461 10.31 -1.13 0.32
N PRO A 462 9.78 0.10 0.32
CA PRO A 462 8.34 0.32 0.28
C PRO A 462 7.76 0.19 -1.13
N VAL A 463 8.59 0.27 -2.17
CA VAL A 463 8.12 0.29 -3.56
C VAL A 463 9.07 -0.44 -4.50
N ILE A 464 8.47 -1.15 -5.46
CA ILE A 464 9.13 -1.79 -6.60
C ILE A 464 8.26 -1.58 -7.84
N THR A 465 8.88 -1.29 -8.98
CA THR A 465 8.20 -1.21 -10.28
C THR A 465 9.08 -1.86 -11.36
N ALA A 466 8.44 -2.37 -12.40
CA ALA A 466 9.10 -3.01 -13.53
C ALA A 466 8.87 -2.23 -14.82
N GLY A 467 9.84 -2.29 -15.73
CA GLY A 467 9.78 -1.70 -17.06
C GLY A 467 11.07 -1.92 -17.82
N ASP A 468 11.02 -1.93 -19.15
CA ASP A 468 12.21 -1.99 -20.00
C ASP A 468 12.89 -0.60 -20.00
N PHE A 469 13.81 -0.36 -19.07
CA PHE A 469 14.34 0.98 -18.85
C PHE A 469 15.48 1.31 -19.81
N ASP A 470 16.21 0.32 -20.34
CA ASP A 470 17.28 0.54 -21.32
C ASP A 470 16.92 0.18 -22.77
N GLY A 471 15.70 -0.31 -23.01
CA GLY A 471 15.12 -0.55 -24.32
C GLY A 471 15.66 -1.82 -24.98
N ASP A 472 16.14 -2.79 -24.20
CA ASP A 472 16.71 -4.04 -24.69
C ASP A 472 15.67 -5.17 -24.87
N GLY A 473 14.45 -4.95 -24.40
CA GLY A 473 13.32 -5.85 -24.50
C GLY A 473 13.10 -6.74 -23.28
N ASP A 474 14.02 -6.72 -22.30
CA ASP A 474 13.92 -7.49 -21.06
C ASP A 474 13.51 -6.54 -19.91
N PRO A 475 12.37 -6.75 -19.22
CA PRO A 475 11.95 -5.85 -18.15
C PRO A 475 12.96 -5.77 -16.99
N ASP A 476 13.33 -4.54 -16.62
CA ASP A 476 14.17 -4.20 -15.47
C ASP A 476 13.32 -3.96 -14.20
N LEU A 477 13.98 -3.81 -13.04
CA LEU A 477 13.32 -3.41 -11.79
C LEU A 477 13.90 -2.13 -11.20
N ALA A 478 13.03 -1.22 -10.75
CA ALA A 478 13.41 -0.09 -9.90
C ALA A 478 12.85 -0.29 -8.49
N VAL A 479 13.71 -0.16 -7.47
CA VAL A 479 13.37 -0.44 -6.06
C VAL A 479 13.74 0.75 -5.18
N GLY A 480 12.73 1.33 -4.52
CA GLY A 480 12.88 2.46 -3.61
C GLY A 480 13.38 2.04 -2.23
N ASN A 481 14.02 2.96 -1.50
CA ASN A 481 14.48 2.71 -0.13
C ASN A 481 13.76 3.59 0.88
N PHE A 482 13.59 3.06 2.09
CA PHE A 482 13.04 3.78 3.24
C PHE A 482 13.93 3.64 4.47
N GLU A 483 14.35 4.77 5.04
CA GLU A 483 15.22 4.81 6.22
C GLU A 483 14.61 5.71 7.29
N GLY A 484 13.76 5.11 8.15
CA GLY A 484 12.95 5.83 9.13
C GLY A 484 13.67 6.22 10.45
N ARG A 485 14.95 5.89 10.62
CA ARG A 485 15.73 6.26 11.83
C ARG A 485 17.18 6.63 11.50
N GLU A 486 17.65 7.77 12.03
CA GLU A 486 19.07 8.19 11.96
C GLU A 486 20.05 7.22 12.65
N THR A 487 19.54 6.25 13.42
CA THR A 487 20.35 5.37 14.27
C THR A 487 21.04 4.22 13.53
N ASP A 488 20.66 3.92 12.29
CA ASP A 488 21.29 2.87 11.49
C ASP A 488 22.03 3.45 10.28
N GLN A 489 23.11 4.19 10.53
CA GLN A 489 23.96 4.78 9.49
C GLN A 489 24.80 3.75 8.70
N ARG A 490 24.43 2.46 8.68
CA ARG A 490 25.22 1.40 8.05
C ARG A 490 25.12 1.40 6.53
N ASN A 491 23.98 1.81 5.95
CA ASN A 491 23.80 1.97 4.49
C ASN A 491 23.64 3.44 4.10
N LYS A 492 24.75 4.18 4.11
CA LYS A 492 24.77 5.56 3.63
C LYS A 492 24.47 5.61 2.12
N LYS A 493 23.35 6.27 1.79
CA LYS A 493 23.08 7.01 0.54
C LYS A 493 22.53 6.24 -0.66
N GLU A 494 22.05 5.01 -0.52
CA GLU A 494 21.27 4.42 -1.62
C GLU A 494 19.85 4.99 -1.55
N TRP A 495 19.50 5.87 -2.48
CA TRP A 495 18.17 6.47 -2.54
C TRP A 495 17.16 5.46 -3.08
N PHE A 496 17.51 4.85 -4.20
CA PHE A 496 16.84 3.70 -4.80
C PHE A 496 17.87 2.92 -5.62
N SER A 497 17.48 1.77 -6.17
CA SER A 497 18.32 0.98 -7.07
C SER A 497 17.59 0.59 -8.34
N ILE A 498 18.34 0.46 -9.42
CA ILE A 498 17.91 -0.20 -10.65
C ILE A 498 18.54 -1.59 -10.68
N TRP A 499 17.79 -2.60 -11.08
CA TRP A 499 18.24 -3.96 -11.28
C TRP A 499 18.07 -4.26 -12.75
N TRP A 500 19.17 -4.15 -13.47
CA TRP A 500 19.21 -4.35 -14.91
C TRP A 500 19.05 -5.84 -15.22
N ASN A 501 18.06 -6.20 -16.02
CA ASN A 501 17.90 -7.55 -16.53
C ASN A 501 18.94 -7.79 -17.64
N GLU A 502 19.96 -8.62 -17.37
CA GLU A 502 20.99 -8.96 -18.37
C GLU A 502 20.63 -10.23 -19.17
N GLY A 503 19.35 -10.63 -19.11
CA GLY A 503 18.78 -11.81 -19.76
C GLY A 503 19.22 -13.14 -19.16
N LEU A 504 18.92 -14.21 -19.91
CA LEU A 504 19.26 -15.58 -19.55
C LEU A 504 20.77 -15.81 -19.46
N GLN A 505 21.19 -16.44 -18.36
CA GLN A 505 22.55 -16.88 -18.16
C GLN A 505 22.89 -17.98 -19.17
N LYS A 506 23.95 -17.75 -19.97
CA LYS A 506 24.48 -18.80 -20.85
C LYS A 506 24.95 -19.98 -19.99
N PRO A 507 24.59 -21.23 -20.34
CA PRO A 507 25.13 -22.40 -19.63
C PRO A 507 26.67 -22.40 -19.73
N GLU A 508 27.33 -22.58 -18.58
CA GLU A 508 28.80 -22.67 -18.45
C GLU A 508 29.41 -23.85 -19.23
#